data_AF-A0A7M3XRX9-F1
#
_entry.id   AF-A0A7M3XRX9-F1
#
_cell.length_a   1.000
_cell.length_b   1.000
_cell.length_c   1.000
_cell.angle_alpha   90.00
_cell.angle_beta   90.00
_cell.angle_gamma   90.00
#
_symmetry.space_group_name_H-M   'P 1'
#
loop_
_entity.id
_entity.type
_entity.pdbx_description
1 polymer ?
#
loop_
_entity_poly.entity_id
_entity_poly.type
_entity_poly.pdbx_seq_one_letter_code
_entity_poly.pdbx_strand_id
1 'polypeptide(L)' 'CGYNRCGGLGDFLDMSVDQYGRPWFGLSHNINDVGIFGTITQGPSLRGMIDGLSEIPVGGPQTL' A
#
# COMPACT_ATOMS: atom_id res chain seq x y z
N CYS A 1 19.57 7.44 10.46
CA CYS A 1 18.24 7.29 9.86
C CYS A 1 17.83 5.84 10.07
N GLY A 2 16.66 5.61 10.67
CA GLY A 2 16.27 4.31 11.23
C GLY A 2 15.58 4.40 12.61
N TYR A 3 15.71 5.56 13.29
CA TYR A 3 14.96 5.89 14.52
C TYR A 3 14.34 7.30 14.46
N ASN A 4 15.01 8.25 13.78
CA ASN A 4 14.50 9.59 13.47
C ASN A 4 14.15 9.71 11.98
N ARG A 5 13.08 10.47 11.69
CA ARG A 5 12.63 10.80 10.33
C ARG A 5 13.65 11.76 9.69
N CYS A 6 14.45 11.27 8.75
CA CYS A 6 15.49 12.06 8.08
C CYS A 6 15.01 12.65 6.74
N GLY A 7 13.78 12.35 6.31
CA GLY A 7 13.24 12.83 5.04
C GLY A 7 13.83 12.10 3.83
N GLY A 8 14.30 10.85 3.97
CA GLY A 8 14.60 9.98 2.83
C GLY A 8 13.35 9.26 2.32
N LEU A 9 13.30 8.92 1.01
CA LEU A 9 12.24 8.07 0.43
C LEU A 9 12.13 6.70 1.13
N GLY A 10 13.27 6.18 1.62
CA GLY A 10 13.38 4.90 2.31
C GLY A 10 13.14 4.95 3.83
N ASP A 11 12.78 6.09 4.41
CA ASP A 11 12.61 6.18 5.86
C ASP A 11 11.32 5.50 6.36
N PHE A 12 10.25 5.45 5.56
CA PHE A 12 8.98 4.77 5.91
C PHE A 12 8.22 4.27 4.67
N LEU A 13 8.79 3.25 4.02
CA LEU A 13 8.05 2.38 3.10
C LEU A 13 7.72 1.10 3.88
N ASP A 14 6.46 0.93 4.27
CA ASP A 14 5.96 -0.34 4.79
C ASP A 14 5.21 -1.09 3.69
N MET A 15 5.45 -2.38 3.58
CA MET A 15 4.81 -3.24 2.58
C MET A 15 4.28 -4.48 3.26
N SER A 16 2.99 -4.76 3.04
CA SER A 16 2.34 -5.96 3.56
C SER A 16 1.46 -6.59 2.50
N VAL A 17 1.24 -7.90 2.62
CA VAL A 17 0.33 -8.65 1.75
C VAL A 17 -0.84 -9.11 2.58
N ASP A 18 -2.05 -8.66 2.23
CA ASP A 18 -3.27 -9.02 2.95
C ASP A 18 -3.65 -10.51 2.80
N GLN A 19 -4.73 -10.93 3.45
CA GLN A 19 -5.21 -12.32 3.39
C GLN A 19 -5.62 -12.79 1.99
N TYR A 20 -5.92 -11.86 1.08
CA TYR A 20 -6.32 -12.13 -0.30
C TYR A 20 -5.15 -12.07 -1.28
N GLY A 21 -3.93 -11.86 -0.78
CA GLY A 21 -2.73 -11.78 -1.62
C GLY A 21 -2.48 -10.41 -2.25
N ARG A 22 -3.18 -9.35 -1.82
CA ARG A 22 -2.98 -8.01 -2.37
C ARG A 22 -1.84 -7.27 -1.66
N PRO A 23 -0.90 -6.66 -2.41
CA PRO A 23 0.14 -5.84 -1.82
C PRO A 23 -0.40 -4.45 -1.43
N TRP A 24 -0.09 -4.04 -0.21
CA TRP A 24 -0.38 -2.73 0.35
C TRP A 24 0.92 -1.98 0.64
N PHE A 25 0.93 -0.69 0.33
CA PHE A 25 2.07 0.20 0.52
C PHE A 25 1.68 1.31 1.49
N GLY A 26 2.41 1.43 2.60
CA GLY A 26 2.35 2.56 3.52
C GLY A 26 3.50 3.51 3.22
N LEU A 27 3.17 4.77 2.90
CA LEU A 27 4.13 5.82 2.58
C LEU A 27 3.93 6.97 3.57
N SER A 28 4.99 7.36 4.28
CA SER A 28 4.97 8.58 5.09
C SER A 28 6.22 9.41 4.82
N HIS A 29 6.05 10.50 4.09
CA HIS A 29 7.09 11.48 3.81
C HIS A 29 6.59 12.88 4.15
N ASN A 30 6.43 13.16 5.44
CA ASN A 30 6.15 14.50 5.95
C ASN A 30 6.49 14.60 7.44
N ILE A 31 6.51 15.84 7.94
CA ILE A 31 6.74 16.20 9.34
C ILE A 31 5.49 16.09 10.22
N ASN A 32 4.32 15.81 9.63
CA ASN A 32 3.01 15.85 10.28
C ASN A 32 2.48 14.45 10.61
N ASP A 33 3.31 13.42 10.52
CA ASP A 33 2.98 12.02 10.79
C ASP A 33 1.78 11.50 9.98
N VAL A 34 1.55 12.08 8.80
CA VAL A 34 0.48 11.65 7.90
C VAL A 34 0.99 10.56 6.97
N GLY A 35 0.22 9.48 6.82
CA GLY A 35 0.50 8.39 5.90
C GLY A 35 -0.43 8.42 4.70
N ILE A 36 0.08 7.98 3.55
CA ILE A 36 -0.72 7.60 2.38
C ILE A 36 -0.65 6.08 2.29
N PHE A 37 -1.80 5.44 2.09
CA PHE A 37 -1.88 4.03 1.78
C PHE A 37 -2.21 3.84 0.31
N GLY A 38 -1.46 2.98 -0.35
CA GLY A 38 -1.66 2.60 -1.74
C GLY A 38 -1.85 1.10 -1.89
N THR A 39 -2.56 0.69 -2.93
CA THR A 39 -2.69 -0.70 -3.37
C THR A 39 -2.93 -0.75 -4.87
N ILE A 40 -2.81 -1.93 -5.47
CA ILE A 40 -3.20 -2.19 -6.85
C ILE A 40 -4.63 -2.75 -6.92
N THR A 41 -5.37 -2.42 -7.98
CA THR A 41 -6.72 -3.00 -8.23
C THR A 41 -6.64 -4.32 -8.99
N GLN A 42 -5.81 -4.37 -10.04
CA GLN A 42 -5.57 -5.54 -10.90
C GLN A 42 -4.10 -5.97 -10.80
N GLY A 43 -3.84 -7.27 -10.99
CA GLY A 43 -2.50 -7.86 -10.94
C GLY A 43 -2.54 -9.31 -10.42
N PRO A 44 -1.38 -9.98 -10.29
CA PRO A 44 -1.30 -11.31 -9.71
C PRO A 44 -1.53 -11.28 -8.19
N SER A 45 -2.24 -12.29 -7.67
CA SER A 45 -2.28 -12.55 -6.23
C SER A 45 -0.92 -13.05 -5.73
N LEU A 46 -0.45 -12.47 -4.61
CA LEU A 46 0.79 -12.88 -3.95
C LEU A 46 0.58 -13.95 -2.87
N ARG A 47 -0.64 -14.50 -2.73
CA ARG A 47 -0.95 -15.63 -1.85
C ARG A 47 -1.82 -16.66 -2.55
N GLY A 48 -1.63 -17.92 -2.18
CA GLY A 48 -2.43 -19.04 -2.68
C GLY A 48 -1.95 -19.54 -4.04
N MET A 49 -2.89 -19.99 -4.87
CA MET A 49 -2.62 -20.43 -6.23
C MET A 49 -2.31 -19.23 -7.14
N ILE A 50 -1.61 -19.50 -8.24
CA ILE A 50 -1.32 -18.48 -9.25
C ILE A 50 -2.63 -18.07 -9.93
N ASP A 51 -3.18 -16.93 -9.51
CA ASP A 51 -4.43 -16.35 -10.02
C ASP A 51 -4.37 -14.81 -9.96
N GLY A 52 -5.33 -14.14 -10.60
CA GLY A 52 -5.52 -12.70 -10.54
C GLY A 52 -6.12 -12.23 -9.21
N LEU A 53 -5.82 -10.99 -8.84
CA LEU A 53 -6.52 -10.29 -7.76
C LEU A 53 -7.97 -10.02 -8.18
N SER A 54 -8.90 -10.19 -7.24
CA SER A 54 -10.26 -9.64 -7.40
C SER A 54 -10.18 -8.12 -7.57
N GLU A 55 -10.92 -7.53 -8.51
CA GLU A 55 -10.88 -6.08 -8.69
C GLU A 55 -11.48 -5.34 -7.47
N ILE A 56 -10.85 -4.22 -7.09
CA ILE A 56 -11.44 -3.26 -6.15
C ILE A 56 -12.01 -2.11 -6.97
N PRO A 57 -13.27 -1.70 -6.73
CA PRO A 57 -13.84 -0.53 -7.37
C PRO A 57 -12.98 0.71 -7.14
N VAL A 58 -12.78 1.52 -8.19
CA VAL A 58 -12.00 2.75 -8.06
C VAL A 58 -12.68 3.69 -7.06
N GLY A 59 -11.92 4.07 -6.02
CA GLY A 59 -12.37 5.03 -5.01
C GLY A 59 -12.63 6.42 -5.61
N GLY A 60 -13.44 7.25 -4.94
CA GLY A 60 -13.70 8.63 -5.35
C GLY A 60 -15.15 9.06 -5.07
N PRO A 61 -15.60 10.20 -5.59
CA PRO A 61 -16.98 10.69 -5.36
C PRO A 61 -18.08 9.70 -5.76
N GLN A 62 -17.77 8.74 -6.64
CA GLN A 62 -18.71 7.72 -7.10
C GLN A 62 -18.87 6.53 -6.13
N THR A 63 -17.98 6.41 -5.13
CA THR A 63 -17.97 5.32 -4.13
C THR A 63 -18.11 5.83 -2.69
N LEU A 64 -18.32 7.14 -2.51
CA LEU A 64 -18.64 7.80 -1.24
C LEU A 64 -20.15 7.90 -1.01
#